data_AF-A0A2A5T7Z3-F1
#
_entry.id   AF-A0A2A5T7Z3-F1
#
_cell.length_a   1.000
_cell.length_b   1.000
_cell.length_c   1.000
_cell.angle_alpha   90.00
_cell.angle_beta   90.00
_cell.angle_gamma   90.00
#
_symmetry.space_group_name_H-M   'P 1'
#
loop_
_entity.id
_entity.type
_entity.pdbx_description
1 polymer ?
#
loop_
_entity_poly.entity_id
_entity_poly.type
_entity_poly.pdbx_seq_one_letter_code
_entity_poly.pdbx_strand_id
1 'polypeptide(L)' 'MNNLDAVFGDVDDFCQTFLPAWEGYLISSGIKQRNKPSRLSVSGVITIVIAFH' A
#
# COMPACT_ATOMS: atom_id res chain seq x y z
N MET A 1 -0.13 -3.07 24.10
CA MET A 1 -1.02 -3.47 22.99
C MET A 1 -0.70 -2.53 21.84
N ASN A 2 0.06 -3.00 20.86
CA ASN A 2 0.24 -2.25 19.63
C ASN A 2 -1.13 -2.27 18.94
N ASN A 3 -1.75 -1.10 18.76
CA ASN A 3 -3.09 -1.02 18.16
C ASN A 3 -2.95 -1.20 16.65
N LEU A 4 -2.79 -2.46 16.24
CA LEU A 4 -2.59 -2.83 14.83
C LEU A 4 -3.79 -2.42 13.98
N ASP A 5 -4.99 -2.35 14.57
CA ASP A 5 -6.19 -1.83 13.91
C ASP A 5 -6.07 -0.33 13.61
N ALA A 6 -5.53 0.47 14.54
CA ALA A 6 -5.28 1.89 14.30
C ALA A 6 -4.23 2.11 13.19
N VAL A 7 -3.12 1.34 13.24
CA VAL A 7 -2.09 1.39 12.20
C VAL A 7 -2.65 0.95 10.85
N PHE A 8 -3.46 -0.11 10.83
CA PHE A 8 -4.11 -0.57 9.60
C PHE A 8 -5.05 0.50 9.03
N GLY A 9 -5.83 1.18 9.88
CA GLY A 9 -6.70 2.29 9.47
C GLY A 9 -5.91 3.42 8.79
N ASP A 10 -4.86 3.91 9.44
CA ASP A 10 -4.01 4.98 8.90
C ASP A 10 -3.34 4.56 7.56
N VAL A 11 -2.89 3.31 7.49
CA VAL A 11 -2.26 2.75 6.28
C VAL A 11 -3.26 2.58 5.14
N ASP A 12 -4.51 2.19 5.45
CA ASP A 12 -5.55 2.04 4.44
C ASP A 12 -5.96 3.39 3.84
N ASP A 13 -6.16 4.42 4.68
CA ASP A 13 -6.42 5.80 4.23
C ASP A 13 -5.25 6.35 3.39
N PHE A 14 -4.01 6.06 3.80
CA PHE A 14 -2.83 6.38 2.99
C PHE A 14 -2.88 5.69 1.62
N CYS A 15 -3.20 4.40 1.57
CA CYS A 15 -3.24 3.63 0.32
C CYS A 15 -4.30 4.15 -0.66
N GLN A 16 -5.45 4.62 -0.17
CA GLN A 16 -6.49 5.22 -1.01
C GLN A 16 -5.98 6.44 -1.80
N THR A 17 -5.08 7.22 -1.21
CA THR A 17 -4.49 8.40 -1.87
C THR A 17 -3.23 8.05 -2.65
N PHE A 18 -2.38 7.17 -2.11
CA PHE A 18 -1.07 6.85 -2.67
C PHE A 18 -1.13 5.98 -3.92
N LEU A 19 -1.99 4.94 -3.94
CA LEU A 19 -2.03 3.98 -5.06
C LEU A 19 -2.38 4.65 -6.40
N PRO A 20 -3.42 5.50 -6.50
CA PRO A 20 -3.71 6.20 -7.75
C PRO A 20 -2.57 7.12 -8.20
N ALA A 21 -1.94 7.83 -7.24
CA ALA A 21 -0.81 8.70 -7.54
C ALA A 21 0.41 7.89 -8.04
N TRP A 22 0.68 6.74 -7.43
CA TRP A 22 1.75 5.84 -7.84
C TRP A 22 1.51 5.25 -9.23
N GLU A 23 0.29 4.82 -9.55
CA GLU A 23 -0.06 4.35 -10.90
C GLU A 23 0.13 5.45 -11.95
N GLY A 24 -0.29 6.69 -11.65
CA GLY A 24 -0.04 7.85 -12.52
C GLY A 24 1.44 8.15 -12.72
N TYR A 25 2.25 8.00 -11.67
CA TYR A 25 3.71 8.11 -11.78
C TYR A 25 4.31 7.01 -12.67
N LEU A 26 3.89 5.75 -12.52
CA LEU A 26 4.39 4.64 -13.36
C LEU A 26 4.08 4.87 -14.85
N ILE A 27 2.88 5.34 -15.16
CA ILE A 27 2.47 5.66 -16.55
C ILE A 27 3.32 6.80 -17.11
N SER A 28 3.46 7.89 -16.37
CA SER A 28 4.20 9.08 -16.84
C SER A 28 5.71 8.87 -16.93
N SER A 29 6.30 8.09 -16.01
CA SER A 29 7.72 7.74 -16.03
C SER A 29 8.08 6.68 -17.07
N GLY A 30 7.07 6.00 -17.66
CA GLY A 30 7.28 4.87 -18.56
C GLY A 30 7.82 3.61 -17.87
N ILE A 31 7.88 3.60 -16.53
CA ILE A 31 8.33 2.45 -15.74
C ILE A 31 7.27 1.36 -15.84
N LYS A 32 7.62 0.29 -16.55
CA LYS A 32 6.75 -0.88 -16.70
C LYS A 32 6.95 -1.83 -15.53
N GLN A 33 5.98 -1.82 -14.62
CA GLN A 33 5.91 -2.78 -13.52
C GLN A 33 4.68 -3.68 -13.70
N ARG A 34 4.84 -4.98 -13.44
CA ARG A 34 3.73 -5.94 -13.55
C ARG A 34 2.72 -5.68 -12.42
N ASN A 35 1.52 -5.24 -12.77
CA ASN A 35 0.40 -5.19 -11.83
C ASN A 35 -0.24 -6.58 -11.72
N LYS A 36 0.21 -7.38 -10.75
CA LYS A 36 -0.37 -8.70 -10.45
C LYS A 36 -1.14 -8.60 -9.12
N PRO A 37 -2.45 -8.91 -9.10
CA PRO A 37 -3.19 -8.94 -7.86
C PRO A 37 -2.58 -9.96 -6.89
N SER A 38 -2.46 -9.51 -5.66
CA SER A 38 -1.99 -10.26 -4.50
C SER A 38 -3.19 -10.87 -3.76
N ARG A 39 -2.95 -11.86 -2.88
CA ARG A 39 -4.00 -12.39 -1.99
C ARG A 39 -4.32 -11.44 -0.82
N LEU A 40 -3.39 -10.54 -0.51
CA LEU A 40 -3.51 -9.50 0.51
C LEU A 40 -3.67 -8.13 -0.16
N SER A 41 -4.38 -7.22 0.48
CA SER A 41 -4.41 -5.81 0.08
C SER A 41 -3.02 -5.18 0.24
N VAL A 42 -2.77 -4.10 -0.50
CA VAL A 42 -1.52 -3.34 -0.33
C VAL A 42 -1.41 -2.78 1.09
N SER A 43 -2.53 -2.28 1.65
CA SER A 43 -2.59 -1.82 3.05
C SER A 43 -2.22 -2.91 4.05
N GLY A 44 -2.67 -4.16 3.82
CA GLY A 44 -2.30 -5.30 4.65
C GLY A 44 -0.81 -5.65 4.56
N VAL A 45 -0.23 -5.63 3.36
CA VAL A 45 1.21 -5.86 3.17
C VAL A 45 2.02 -4.78 3.87
N ILE A 46 1.68 -3.50 3.71
CA ILE A 46 2.36 -2.39 4.36
C ILE A 46 2.25 -2.49 5.89
N THR A 47 1.06 -2.81 6.40
CA THR A 47 0.83 -2.99 7.85
C THR A 47 1.70 -4.12 8.42
N ILE A 48 1.84 -5.25 7.70
CA ILE A 48 2.74 -6.32 8.10
C ILE A 48 4.19 -5.81 8.13
N VAL A 49 4.65 -5.09 7.10
CA VAL A 49 6.01 -4.54 7.08
C VAL A 49 6.26 -3.62 8.28
N ILE A 50 5.32 -2.72 8.59
CA ILE A 50 5.42 -1.80 9.75
C ILE A 50 5.39 -2.56 11.08
N ALA A 51 4.56 -3.60 11.21
CA ALA A 51 4.43 -4.34 12.46
C ALA A 51 5.67 -5.15 12.85
N PHE A 52 6.54 -5.47 11.89
CA PHE A 52 7.69 -6.36 12.06
C PHE A 52 9.06 -5.71 11.85
N HIS A 53 9.14 -4.39 11.61
CA HIS A 53 10.38 -3.66 11.35
C HIS A 53 10.49 -2.40 12.19
#